data_AF-A0A2R9SXT3-F1
#
_entry.id   AF-A0A2R9SXT3-F1
#
_cell.length_a   1.000
_cell.length_b   1.000
_cell.length_c   1.000
_cell.angle_alpha   90.00
_cell.angle_beta   90.00
_cell.angle_gamma   90.00
#
_symmetry.space_group_name_H-M   'P 1'
#
loop_
_entity.id
_entity.type
_entity.pdbx_description
1 polymer ?
#
loop_
_entity_poly.entity_id
_entity_poly.type
_entity_poly.pdbx_seq_one_letter_code
_entity_poly.pdbx_strand_id
1 'polypeptide(L)'
;MYELFVLGELVTGDKHGYMLQEILKNAGGPYRQISSGTLYPLLSRLVDNGWIHLKLDETGGGKRPRKIYQITDAGQQKFLELMEKPLEFNMDTEHHFHFKMVYFRYVPKEIRLACLEQYLTYLETNLKHVTEFEAEITFYKPEPEKQRLQLMRVLDHRRQMGLTNIEWIRQEIEAVKSTEE
;
A
#
# COMPACT_ATOMS: atom_id res chain seq x y z
N MET A 1 -1.55 7.14 3.63
CA MET A 1 -0.54 6.11 3.33
C MET A 1 0.47 5.86 4.44
N TYR A 2 1.40 6.78 4.73
CA TYR A 2 2.59 6.47 5.55
C TYR A 2 2.33 6.28 7.05
N GLU A 3 1.27 6.88 7.57
CA GLU A 3 0.80 6.62 8.94
C GLU A 3 0.48 5.14 9.15
N LEU A 4 -0.30 4.54 8.22
CA LEU A 4 -0.60 3.11 8.24
C LEU A 4 0.68 2.27 8.23
N PHE A 5 1.63 2.62 7.37
CA PHE A 5 2.90 1.90 7.28
C PHE A 5 3.69 1.97 8.58
N VAL A 6 3.87 3.17 9.16
CA VAL A 6 4.64 3.31 10.39
C VAL A 6 3.97 2.58 11.56
N LEU A 7 2.65 2.68 11.68
CA LEU A 7 1.91 1.95 12.71
C LEU A 7 1.99 0.43 12.46
N GLY A 8 1.81 -0.03 11.22
CA GLY A 8 1.94 -1.45 10.86
C GLY A 8 3.32 -2.01 11.15
N GLU A 9 4.39 -1.26 10.83
CA GLU A 9 5.75 -1.62 11.22
C GLU A 9 5.87 -1.77 12.74
N LEU A 10 5.29 -0.87 13.53
CA LEU A 10 5.37 -0.94 14.99
C LEU A 10 4.46 -2.00 15.61
N VAL A 11 3.40 -2.43 14.91
CA VAL A 11 2.62 -3.63 15.29
C VAL A 11 3.48 -4.89 15.20
N THR A 12 4.44 -4.96 14.26
CA THR A 12 5.36 -6.11 14.16
C THR A 12 6.47 -6.10 15.22
N GLY A 13 6.59 -5.01 15.99
CA GLY A 13 7.53 -4.86 17.10
C GLY A 13 8.25 -3.52 17.11
N ASP A 14 8.82 -3.18 18.27
CA ASP A 14 9.53 -1.93 18.54
C ASP A 14 10.67 -1.68 17.54
N LYS A 15 10.79 -0.45 17.04
CA LYS A 15 11.80 -0.10 16.03
C LYS A 15 12.50 1.22 16.34
N HIS A 16 13.78 1.27 16.00
CA HIS A 16 14.52 2.52 15.95
C HIS A 16 14.08 3.36 14.75
N GLY A 17 14.11 4.69 14.92
CA GLY A 17 13.73 5.62 13.85
C GLY A 17 14.50 5.45 12.54
N TYR A 18 15.78 5.08 12.59
CA TYR A 18 16.58 4.83 11.39
C TYR A 18 16.17 3.54 10.66
N MET A 19 15.74 2.51 11.40
CA MET A 19 15.23 1.27 10.80
C MET A 19 13.91 1.55 10.09
N LEU A 20 13.01 2.31 10.72
CA LEU A 20 11.78 2.77 10.07
C LEU A 20 12.09 3.56 8.79
N GLN A 21 13.14 4.39 8.80
CA GLN A 21 13.56 5.12 7.60
C GLN A 21 14.05 4.19 6.48
N GLU A 22 14.83 3.17 6.81
CA GLU A 22 15.37 2.22 5.84
C GLU A 22 14.27 1.34 5.24
N ILE A 23 13.39 0.78 6.09
CA ILE A 23 12.26 -0.03 5.65
C ILE A 23 11.34 0.80 4.76
N LEU A 24 11.02 2.04 5.16
CA LEU A 24 10.15 2.93 4.40
C LEU A 24 10.74 3.35 3.04
N LYS A 25 12.07 3.53 2.95
CA LYS A 25 12.76 3.78 1.66
C LYS A 25 12.61 2.63 0.68
N ASN A 26 12.62 1.39 1.18
CA ASN A 26 12.53 0.20 0.36
C ASN A 26 11.08 -0.20 0.04
N ALA A 27 10.15 0.08 0.96
CA ALA A 27 8.74 -0.27 0.81
C ALA A 27 8.05 0.47 -0.35
N GLY A 28 8.43 1.73 -0.62
CA GLY A 28 7.89 2.49 -1.75
C GLY A 28 8.39 2.02 -3.12
N GLY A 29 9.34 1.08 -3.17
CA GLY A 29 10.00 0.69 -4.41
C GLY A 29 11.05 1.71 -4.88
N PRO A 30 11.75 1.41 -5.99
CA PRO A 30 12.95 2.14 -6.42
C PRO A 30 12.71 3.63 -6.73
N TYR A 31 11.47 4.02 -7.01
CA TYR A 31 11.12 5.36 -7.48
C TYR A 31 10.36 6.20 -6.44
N ARG A 32 10.04 5.64 -5.26
CA ARG A 32 9.27 6.34 -4.21
C ARG A 32 10.02 6.30 -2.88
N GLN A 33 11.14 7.00 -2.84
CA GLN A 33 11.93 7.13 -1.61
C GLN A 33 11.32 8.18 -0.69
N ILE A 34 11.11 7.78 0.56
CA ILE A 34 10.63 8.71 1.58
C ILE A 34 11.82 9.30 2.30
N SER A 35 11.89 10.63 2.27
CA SER A 35 12.98 11.36 2.92
C SER A 35 12.82 11.31 4.45
N SER A 36 13.93 11.50 5.16
CA SER A 36 13.90 11.79 6.60
C SER A 36 13.02 12.99 6.92
N GLY A 37 12.97 13.99 6.04
CA GLY A 37 12.12 15.18 6.17
C GLY A 37 10.62 14.89 6.20
N THR A 38 10.19 13.71 5.76
CA THR A 38 8.79 13.27 5.85
C THR A 38 8.56 12.36 7.06
N LEU A 39 9.50 11.44 7.33
CA LEU A 39 9.33 10.44 8.39
C LEU A 39 9.35 11.04 9.80
N TYR A 40 10.34 11.88 10.13
CA TYR A 40 10.48 12.35 11.51
C TYR A 40 9.35 13.29 11.95
N PRO A 41 8.85 14.21 11.09
CA PRO A 41 7.63 14.96 11.41
C PRO A 41 6.39 14.07 11.56
N LEU A 42 6.28 13.00 10.78
CA LEU A 42 5.22 12.01 10.96
C LEU A 42 5.34 11.34 12.33
N LEU A 43 6.52 10.84 12.69
CA LEU A 43 6.76 10.22 14.00
C LEU A 43 6.42 11.15 15.16
N SER A 44 6.79 12.44 15.07
CA SER A 44 6.41 13.44 16.06
C SER A 44 4.89 13.51 16.21
N ARG A 45 4.15 13.61 15.11
CA ARG A 45 2.68 13.67 15.13
C ARG A 45 2.06 12.41 15.74
N LEU A 46 2.60 11.22 15.45
CA LEU A 46 2.10 9.98 16.03
C LEU A 46 2.34 9.91 17.54
N VAL A 47 3.45 10.48 18.03
CA VAL A 47 3.70 10.64 19.47
C VAL A 47 2.72 11.64 20.08
N ASP A 48 2.53 12.80 19.45
CA ASP A 48 1.63 13.85 19.92
C ASP A 48 0.17 13.37 20.01
N ASN A 49 -0.26 12.53 19.07
CA ASN A 49 -1.57 11.87 19.08
C ASN A 49 -1.69 10.71 20.08
N GLY A 50 -0.60 10.34 20.78
CA GLY A 50 -0.57 9.23 21.72
C GLY A 50 -0.65 7.84 21.08
N TRP A 51 -0.42 7.72 19.78
CA TRP A 51 -0.45 6.44 19.06
C TRP A 51 0.85 5.66 19.14
N ILE A 52 1.96 6.34 19.41
CA ILE A 52 3.26 5.70 19.66
C ILE A 52 3.96 6.34 20.86
N HIS A 53 4.76 5.56 21.57
CA HIS A 53 5.68 6.04 22.59
C HIS A 53 7.10 6.15 22.05
N LEU A 54 7.81 7.19 22.48
CA LEU A 54 9.24 7.34 22.25
C LEU A 54 9.99 6.97 23.54
N LYS A 55 10.83 5.94 23.46
CA LYS A 55 11.78 5.57 24.51
C LYS A 55 13.20 5.94 24.08
N LEU A 56 13.96 6.51 25.00
CA LEU A 56 15.39 6.72 24.82
C LEU A 56 16.13 5.46 25.27
N ASP A 57 16.87 4.86 24.35
CA ASP A 57 17.77 3.77 24.63
C ASP A 57 19.15 4.33 25.04
N GLU A 58 19.42 4.23 26.34
CA GLU A 58 20.63 4.75 26.99
C GLU A 58 21.72 3.66 27.15
N THR A 59 21.49 2.43 26.67
CA THR A 59 22.43 1.31 26.81
C THR A 59 23.77 1.51 26.08
N GLY A 60 23.88 2.57 25.26
CA GLY A 60 25.04 2.89 24.42
C GLY A 60 26.21 3.61 25.10
N GLY A 61 26.39 3.52 26.42
CA GLY A 61 27.62 3.89 27.13
C GLY A 61 28.30 5.19 26.65
N GLY A 62 27.58 6.31 26.67
CA GLY A 62 28.10 7.65 26.30
C GLY A 62 27.91 8.08 24.84
N LYS A 63 27.34 7.24 23.97
CA LYS A 63 26.84 7.67 22.65
C LYS A 63 25.46 8.32 22.78
N ARG A 64 25.10 9.21 21.83
CA ARG A 64 23.77 9.84 21.76
C ARG A 64 22.68 8.77 21.91
N PRO A 65 21.71 8.93 22.83
CA PRO A 65 20.67 7.94 23.09
C PRO A 65 19.87 7.67 21.81
N ARG A 66 19.61 6.39 21.53
CA ARG A 66 18.86 5.99 20.32
C ARG A 66 17.36 6.09 20.60
N LYS A 67 16.61 6.64 19.65
CA LYS A 67 15.15 6.71 19.74
C LYS A 67 14.55 5.37 19.33
N ILE A 68 13.85 4.70 20.25
CA ILE A 68 13.01 3.53 20.00
C ILE A 68 11.55 3.99 20.02
N TYR A 69 10.79 3.58 19.02
CA TYR A 69 9.35 3.80 18.96
C TYR A 69 8.62 2.49 19.24
N GLN A 70 7.55 2.60 20.02
CA GLN A 70 6.67 1.50 20.39
C GLN A 70 5.22 1.91 20.14
N ILE A 71 4.39 1.01 19.63
CA ILE A 71 2.96 1.30 19.42
C ILE A 71 2.21 1.26 20.76
N THR A 72 1.23 2.15 20.94
CA THR A 72 0.32 2.14 22.10
C THR A 72 -0.96 1.38 21.78
N ASP A 73 -1.80 1.09 22.77
CA ASP A 73 -3.13 0.51 22.54
C ASP A 73 -3.98 1.40 21.62
N ALA A 74 -3.92 2.73 21.81
CA ALA A 74 -4.59 3.70 20.93
C ALA A 74 -4.01 3.65 19.50
N GLY A 75 -2.70 3.43 19.36
CA GLY A 75 -2.06 3.23 18.07
C GLY A 75 -2.48 1.94 17.38
N GLN A 76 -2.68 0.84 18.12
CA GLN A 76 -3.19 -0.42 17.58
C GLN A 76 -4.62 -0.25 17.06
N GLN A 77 -5.48 0.45 17.80
CA GLN A 77 -6.82 0.78 17.34
C GLN A 77 -6.78 1.65 16.09
N LYS A 78 -5.88 2.65 16.04
CA LYS A 78 -5.72 3.49 14.86
C LYS A 78 -5.21 2.71 13.65
N PHE A 79 -4.28 1.78 13.86
CA PHE A 79 -3.80 0.88 12.80
C PHE A 79 -4.95 0.06 12.22
N LEU A 80 -5.79 -0.54 13.08
CA LEU A 80 -6.95 -1.31 12.64
C LEU A 80 -7.94 -0.45 11.84
N GLU A 81 -8.27 0.76 12.33
CA GLU A 81 -9.13 1.72 11.63
C GLU A 81 -8.59 2.05 10.22
N LEU A 82 -7.27 2.26 10.09
CA LEU A 82 -6.64 2.53 8.80
C LEU A 82 -6.66 1.31 7.87
N MET A 83 -6.57 0.10 8.43
CA MET A 83 -6.70 -1.15 7.70
C MET A 83 -8.13 -1.39 7.21
N GLU A 84 -9.14 -0.99 7.98
CA GLU A 84 -10.56 -1.06 7.60
C GLU A 84 -10.96 0.01 6.59
N LYS A 85 -10.31 1.19 6.62
CA LYS A 85 -10.65 2.30 5.71
C LYS A 85 -10.63 1.83 4.24
N PRO A 86 -11.70 2.08 3.46
CA PRO A 86 -11.73 1.69 2.05
C PRO A 86 -10.58 2.26 1.22
N LEU A 87 -10.18 1.52 0.18
CA LEU A 87 -9.21 1.99 -0.81
C LEU A 87 -9.80 3.16 -1.60
N GLU A 88 -9.03 4.23 -1.72
CA GLU A 88 -9.35 5.35 -2.61
C GLU A 88 -8.86 5.02 -4.02
N PHE A 89 -9.74 5.11 -5.03
CA PHE A 89 -9.41 4.80 -6.43
C PHE A 89 -8.73 6.01 -7.11
N ASN A 90 -7.40 5.98 -7.18
CA ASN A 90 -6.54 7.03 -7.70
C ASN A 90 -5.18 6.45 -8.13
N MET A 91 -4.21 7.31 -8.47
CA MET A 91 -2.87 6.88 -8.92
C MET A 91 -2.06 6.13 -7.85
N ASP A 92 -2.46 6.23 -6.58
CA ASP A 92 -1.78 5.63 -5.43
C ASP A 92 -2.46 4.38 -4.89
N THR A 93 -3.54 3.90 -5.53
CA THR A 93 -4.32 2.75 -5.05
C THR A 93 -3.47 1.49 -4.92
N GLU A 94 -2.65 1.17 -5.92
CA GLU A 94 -1.78 -0.02 -5.90
C GLU A 94 -0.78 0.02 -4.74
N HIS A 95 -0.15 1.18 -4.49
CA HIS A 95 0.77 1.33 -3.37
C HIS A 95 0.07 1.23 -2.02
N HIS A 96 -1.11 1.84 -1.88
CA HIS A 96 -1.93 1.70 -0.67
C HIS A 96 -2.33 0.25 -0.42
N PHE A 97 -2.73 -0.47 -1.47
CA PHE A 97 -3.07 -1.87 -1.42
C PHE A 97 -1.86 -2.72 -0.97
N HIS A 98 -0.70 -2.56 -1.60
CA HIS A 98 0.51 -3.30 -1.22
C HIS A 98 0.94 -3.01 0.22
N PHE A 99 0.82 -1.76 0.70
CA PHE A 99 1.11 -1.45 2.09
C PHE A 99 0.14 -2.13 3.06
N LYS A 100 -1.15 -2.20 2.74
CA LYS A 100 -2.10 -2.98 3.56
C LYS A 100 -1.75 -4.47 3.55
N MET A 101 -1.43 -5.01 2.39
CA MET A 101 -1.13 -6.43 2.20
C MET A 101 0.05 -6.92 3.04
N VAL A 102 1.10 -6.12 3.21
CA VAL A 102 2.26 -6.45 4.07
C VAL A 102 1.83 -6.79 5.51
N TYR A 103 0.75 -6.18 6.01
CA TYR A 103 0.28 -6.36 7.38
C TYR A 103 -0.97 -7.24 7.51
N PHE A 104 -1.37 -7.97 6.46
CA PHE A 104 -2.56 -8.82 6.48
C PHE A 104 -2.56 -9.86 7.62
N ARG A 105 -1.39 -10.35 8.05
CA ARG A 105 -1.31 -11.29 9.18
C ARG A 105 -1.58 -10.67 10.56
N TYR A 106 -1.70 -9.35 10.63
CA TYR A 106 -1.96 -8.61 11.88
C TYR A 106 -3.38 -8.06 11.96
N VAL A 107 -4.27 -8.46 11.04
CA VAL A 107 -5.69 -8.07 11.02
C VAL A 107 -6.60 -9.28 10.80
N PRO A 108 -7.86 -9.22 11.28
CA PRO A 108 -8.88 -10.22 10.99
C PRO A 108 -9.02 -10.53 9.49
N LYS A 109 -9.46 -11.77 9.21
CA LYS A 109 -9.60 -12.31 7.85
C LYS A 109 -10.54 -11.47 6.99
N GLU A 110 -11.59 -10.93 7.59
CA GLU A 110 -12.63 -10.12 6.95
C GLU A 110 -12.03 -8.84 6.35
N ILE A 111 -11.10 -8.20 7.05
CA ILE A 111 -10.43 -6.98 6.60
C ILE A 111 -9.52 -7.27 5.40
N ARG A 112 -8.83 -8.42 5.42
CA ARG A 112 -7.96 -8.86 4.31
C ARG A 112 -8.80 -9.09 3.05
N LEU A 113 -9.89 -9.84 3.17
CA LEU A 113 -10.80 -10.13 2.07
C LEU A 113 -11.43 -8.86 1.52
N ALA A 114 -11.94 -7.98 2.39
CA ALA A 114 -12.52 -6.71 1.96
C ALA A 114 -11.50 -5.83 1.19
N CYS A 115 -10.24 -5.80 1.62
CA CYS A 115 -9.17 -5.07 0.91
C CYS A 115 -8.88 -5.67 -0.48
N LEU A 116 -8.78 -7.00 -0.57
CA LEU A 116 -8.56 -7.72 -1.83
C LEU A 116 -9.72 -7.51 -2.82
N GLU A 117 -10.96 -7.60 -2.35
CA GLU A 117 -12.17 -7.42 -3.17
C GLU A 117 -12.30 -5.98 -3.69
N GLN A 118 -11.96 -4.98 -2.87
CA GLN A 118 -11.90 -3.59 -3.31
C GLN A 118 -10.84 -3.37 -4.39
N TYR A 119 -9.66 -3.99 -4.23
CA TYR A 119 -8.61 -3.89 -5.24
C TYR A 119 -8.96 -4.64 -6.53
N LEU A 120 -9.63 -5.80 -6.43
CA LEU A 120 -10.19 -6.50 -7.58
C LEU A 120 -11.17 -5.60 -8.36
N THR A 121 -12.10 -4.95 -7.65
CA THR A 121 -13.07 -4.02 -8.25
C THR A 121 -12.37 -2.87 -8.98
N TYR A 122 -11.30 -2.31 -8.38
CA TYR A 122 -10.47 -1.29 -9.01
C TYR A 122 -9.83 -1.79 -10.32
N LEU A 123 -9.23 -2.97 -10.31
CA LEU A 123 -8.60 -3.57 -11.49
C LEU A 123 -9.62 -3.88 -12.59
N GLU A 124 -10.78 -4.44 -12.24
CA GLU A 124 -11.86 -4.75 -13.18
C GLU A 124 -12.43 -3.49 -13.82
N THR A 125 -12.60 -2.42 -13.04
CA THR A 125 -13.02 -1.11 -13.55
C THR A 125 -12.01 -0.54 -14.56
N ASN A 126 -10.72 -0.62 -14.25
CA ASN A 126 -9.66 -0.18 -15.15
C ASN A 126 -9.58 -1.01 -16.42
N LEU A 127 -9.71 -2.35 -16.31
CA LEU A 127 -9.71 -3.24 -17.46
C LEU A 127 -10.91 -2.94 -18.37
N LYS A 128 -12.10 -2.79 -17.80
CA LYS A 128 -13.32 -2.43 -18.53
C LYS A 128 -13.11 -1.14 -19.34
N HIS A 129 -12.60 -0.10 -18.71
CA HIS A 129 -12.31 1.18 -19.37
C HIS A 129 -11.32 1.01 -20.54
N VAL A 130 -10.26 0.21 -20.37
CA VAL A 130 -9.29 -0.09 -21.45
C VAL A 130 -9.97 -0.83 -22.60
N THR A 131 -10.80 -1.83 -22.32
CA THR A 131 -11.47 -2.62 -23.36
C THR A 131 -12.55 -1.84 -24.12
N GLU A 132 -13.30 -0.97 -23.44
CA GLU A 132 -14.30 -0.10 -24.08
C GLU A 132 -13.60 0.91 -25.00
N PHE A 133 -12.52 1.53 -24.52
CA PHE A 133 -11.76 2.49 -25.32
C PHE A 133 -11.07 1.84 -26.53
N GLU A 134 -10.56 0.61 -26.37
CA GLU A 134 -10.02 -0.18 -27.49
C GLU A 134 -11.08 -0.40 -28.59
N ALA A 135 -12.29 -0.81 -28.21
CA ALA A 135 -13.40 -1.01 -29.15
C ALA A 135 -13.79 0.29 -29.87
N GLU A 136 -13.84 1.42 -29.15
CA GLU A 136 -14.12 2.74 -29.73
C GLU A 136 -13.08 3.15 -30.77
N ILE A 137 -11.79 2.98 -30.48
CA ILE A 137 -10.70 3.33 -31.41
C ILE A 137 -10.75 2.45 -32.66
N THR A 138 -11.03 1.16 -32.50
CA THR A 138 -11.16 0.23 -33.62
C THR A 138 -12.34 0.59 -34.52
N PHE A 139 -13.46 1.04 -33.94
CA PHE A 139 -14.68 1.39 -34.66
C PHE A 139 -14.61 2.77 -35.32
N TYR A 140 -14.39 3.84 -34.53
CA TYR A 140 -14.45 5.22 -35.00
C TYR A 140 -13.17 5.71 -35.67
N LYS A 141 -12.02 5.10 -35.36
CA LYS A 141 -10.70 5.44 -35.93
C LYS A 141 -10.40 6.96 -35.96
N PRO A 142 -10.64 7.71 -34.86
CA PRO A 142 -10.54 9.18 -34.86
C PRO A 142 -9.11 9.67 -35.12
N GLU A 143 -8.12 8.90 -34.70
CA GLU A 143 -6.70 9.25 -34.82
C GLU A 143 -6.10 8.83 -36.18
N PRO A 144 -5.05 9.55 -36.65
CA PRO A 144 -4.22 9.12 -37.78
C PRO A 144 -3.70 7.69 -37.60
N GLU A 145 -3.59 6.94 -38.69
CA GLU A 145 -3.23 5.50 -38.66
C GLU A 145 -1.95 5.20 -37.87
N LYS A 146 -0.88 5.99 -38.09
CA LYS A 146 0.40 5.81 -37.40
C LYS A 146 0.28 5.95 -35.88
N GLN A 147 -0.52 6.92 -35.41
CA GLN A 147 -0.77 7.13 -33.98
C GLN A 147 -1.66 6.02 -33.42
N ARG A 148 -2.70 5.62 -34.17
CA ARG A 148 -3.61 4.53 -33.80
C ARG A 148 -2.86 3.23 -33.54
N LEU A 149 -1.90 2.87 -34.40
CA LEU A 149 -1.07 1.68 -34.21
C LEU A 149 -0.28 1.70 -32.89
N GLN A 150 0.26 2.86 -32.50
CA GLN A 150 0.97 2.98 -31.22
C GLN A 150 0.00 2.97 -30.03
N LEU A 151 -1.15 3.63 -30.17
CA LEU A 151 -2.19 3.62 -29.14
C LEU A 151 -2.69 2.20 -28.86
N MET A 152 -2.93 1.39 -29.90
CA MET A 152 -3.31 -0.02 -29.74
C MET A 152 -2.27 -0.84 -28.99
N ARG A 153 -0.97 -0.57 -29.18
CA ARG A 153 0.10 -1.24 -28.40
C ARG A 153 0.06 -0.88 -26.92
N VAL A 154 -0.23 0.38 -26.59
CA VAL A 154 -0.39 0.82 -25.19
C VAL A 154 -1.60 0.14 -24.55
N LEU A 155 -2.72 0.06 -25.27
CA LEU A 155 -3.94 -0.60 -24.77
C LEU A 155 -3.74 -2.11 -24.59
N ASP A 156 -3.09 -2.78 -25.53
CA ASP A 156 -2.74 -4.19 -25.41
C ASP A 156 -1.87 -4.46 -24.17
N HIS A 157 -0.81 -3.65 -23.96
CA HIS A 157 0.01 -3.75 -22.75
C HIS A 157 -0.81 -3.54 -21.47
N ARG A 158 -1.65 -2.50 -21.41
CA ARG A 158 -2.52 -2.23 -20.24
C ARG A 158 -3.51 -3.36 -19.98
N ARG A 159 -4.08 -3.94 -21.04
CA ARG A 159 -5.01 -5.07 -20.97
C ARG A 159 -4.31 -6.32 -20.43
N GLN A 160 -3.12 -6.66 -20.94
CA GLN A 160 -2.34 -7.81 -20.47
C GLN A 160 -1.96 -7.68 -19.00
N MET A 161 -1.51 -6.49 -18.58
CA MET A 161 -1.23 -6.21 -17.17
C MET A 161 -2.49 -6.33 -16.30
N GLY A 162 -3.61 -5.75 -16.74
CA GLY A 162 -4.89 -5.82 -16.02
C GLY A 162 -5.38 -7.25 -15.84
N LEU A 163 -5.36 -8.06 -16.89
CA LEU A 163 -5.76 -9.47 -16.85
C LEU A 163 -4.88 -10.28 -15.88
N THR A 164 -3.56 -10.10 -15.96
CA THR A 164 -2.61 -10.80 -15.08
C THR A 164 -2.85 -10.44 -13.61
N ASN A 165 -3.03 -9.15 -13.32
CA ASN A 165 -3.26 -8.68 -11.95
C ASN A 165 -4.61 -9.18 -11.40
N ILE A 166 -5.67 -9.18 -12.22
CA ILE A 166 -6.99 -9.71 -11.82
C ILE A 166 -6.90 -11.18 -11.49
N GLU A 167 -6.23 -11.96 -12.34
CA GLU A 167 -6.05 -13.40 -12.11
C GLU A 167 -5.31 -13.66 -10.79
N TRP A 168 -4.21 -12.94 -10.56
CA TRP A 168 -3.45 -13.07 -9.32
C TRP A 168 -4.29 -12.71 -8.08
N ILE A 169 -5.04 -11.61 -8.11
CA ILE A 169 -5.90 -11.20 -6.99
C ILE A 169 -7.01 -12.22 -6.72
N ARG A 170 -7.62 -12.80 -7.75
CA ARG A 170 -8.63 -13.86 -7.57
C ARG A 170 -8.04 -15.09 -6.90
N GLN A 171 -6.85 -15.52 -7.31
CA GLN A 171 -6.14 -16.63 -6.66
C GLN A 171 -5.82 -16.32 -5.19
N GLU A 172 -5.37 -15.10 -4.90
CA GLU A 172 -5.05 -14.67 -3.53
C GLU A 172 -6.32 -14.61 -2.65
N ILE A 173 -7.46 -14.14 -3.19
CA ILE A 173 -8.75 -14.16 -2.48
C ILE A 173 -9.11 -15.60 -2.08
N GLU A 174 -9.01 -16.56 -3.00
CA GLU A 174 -9.32 -17.96 -2.70
C GLU A 174 -8.31 -18.59 -1.71
N ALA A 175 -7.04 -18.22 -1.78
CA ALA A 175 -6.03 -18.61 -0.79
C ALA A 175 -6.36 -18.09 0.62
N VAL A 176 -6.78 -16.82 0.74
CA VAL A 176 -7.18 -16.25 2.03
C VAL A 176 -8.46 -16.92 2.55
N LYS A 177 -9.44 -17.20 1.68
CA LYS A 177 -10.68 -17.91 2.05
C LYS A 177 -10.41 -19.32 2.58
N SER A 178 -9.48 -20.04 1.94
CA SER A 178 -9.15 -21.44 2.29
C SER A 178 -8.24 -21.59 3.51
N THR A 179 -7.59 -20.51 3.95
CA THR A 179 -6.78 -20.53 5.18
C THR A 179 -7.71 -20.53 6.40
N GLU A 180 -7.63 -21.56 7.25
CA GLU A 180 -8.25 -21.59 8.59
C GLU A 180 -7.56 -20.54 9.49
N GLU A 181 -8.31 -19.90 10.39
CA GLU A 181 -7.87 -18.77 11.22
C GLU A 181 -6.57 -19.01 12.01
#